data_AF-A0A831ZEE2-F1
#
_entry.id   AF-A0A831ZEE2-F1
#
_cell.length_a   1.000
_cell.length_b   1.000
_cell.length_c   1.000
_cell.angle_alpha   90.00
_cell.angle_beta   90.00
_cell.angle_gamma   90.00
#
_symmetry.space_group_name_H-M   'P 1'
#
loop_
_entity.id
_entity.type
_entity.pdbx_description
1 polymer ?
#
loop_
_entity_poly.entity_id
_entity_poly.type
_entity_poly.pdbx_seq_one_letter_code
_entity_poly.pdbx_strand_id
1 'polypeptide(L)'
;MKNLFYFLAILGVTASIYYQLSHLTGSASEDPPATLPVVALSTQQSGLIKRYCGGENLIKLREAQVVDGVEITKSGVCRPDLPAQVAAFVKGTNQISHQTLMKTNLALDSVVKSDDLDGDGDPDVIHIKLEVSELNGSTPDSNQVTPSYYIAPGIRPGLWAFTPKTRGMATKTSLTTEANDTLR
;
A
#
# COMPACT_ATOMS: atom_id res chain seq x y z
N MET A 1 -28.76 65.31 13.22
CA MET A 1 -28.85 63.89 13.67
C MET A 1 -29.11 62.90 12.52
N LYS A 2 -29.96 63.19 11.52
CA LYS A 2 -30.20 62.27 10.37
C LYS A 2 -28.95 61.94 9.53
N ASN A 3 -28.03 62.89 9.34
CA ASN A 3 -26.84 62.69 8.50
C ASN A 3 -25.76 61.79 9.16
N LEU A 4 -25.75 61.67 10.49
CA LEU A 4 -24.80 60.84 11.22
C LEU A 4 -25.19 59.35 11.15
N PHE A 5 -26.49 59.05 11.16
CA PHE A 5 -27.00 57.68 10.97
C PHE A 5 -26.75 57.14 9.56
N TYR A 6 -26.85 57.99 8.53
CA TYR A 6 -26.52 57.60 7.17
C TYR A 6 -25.03 57.26 7.00
N PHE A 7 -24.14 58.04 7.62
CA PHE A 7 -22.70 57.78 7.57
C PHE A 7 -22.29 56.46 8.25
N LEU A 8 -22.88 56.17 9.43
CA LEU A 8 -22.64 54.90 10.14
C LEU A 8 -23.21 53.70 9.39
N ALA A 9 -24.36 53.84 8.73
CA ALA A 9 -24.94 52.77 7.91
C ALA A 9 -24.07 52.45 6.68
N ILE A 10 -23.51 53.47 6.01
CA ILE A 10 -22.65 53.28 4.84
C ILE A 10 -21.33 52.60 5.24
N LEU A 11 -20.72 52.99 6.37
CA LEU A 11 -19.51 52.35 6.91
C LEU A 11 -19.73 50.88 7.30
N GLY A 12 -20.90 50.54 7.86
CA GLY A 12 -21.24 49.15 8.20
C GLY A 12 -21.40 48.26 6.97
N VAL A 13 -22.02 48.78 5.90
CA VAL A 13 -22.22 48.04 4.66
C VAL A 13 -20.90 47.84 3.91
N THR A 14 -20.03 48.86 3.83
CA THR A 14 -18.73 48.73 3.16
C THR A 14 -17.78 47.78 3.91
N ALA A 15 -17.81 47.77 5.24
CA ALA A 15 -17.03 46.83 6.05
C ALA A 15 -17.51 45.37 5.89
N SER A 16 -18.82 45.13 5.82
CA SER A 16 -19.37 43.79 5.54
C SER A 16 -19.03 43.30 4.13
N ILE A 17 -19.08 44.17 3.12
CA ILE A 17 -18.70 43.81 1.76
C ILE A 17 -17.22 43.45 1.69
N TYR A 18 -16.33 44.21 2.36
CA TYR A 18 -14.90 43.89 2.42
C TYR A 18 -14.61 42.55 3.12
N TYR A 19 -15.33 42.23 4.20
CA TYR A 19 -15.18 40.97 4.92
C TYR A 19 -15.65 39.76 4.10
N GLN A 20 -16.72 39.92 3.32
CA GLN A 20 -17.17 38.86 2.42
C GLN A 20 -16.26 38.70 1.19
N LEU A 21 -15.70 39.80 0.67
CA LEU A 21 -14.77 39.74 -0.47
C LEU A 21 -13.43 39.08 -0.11
N SER A 22 -12.91 39.29 1.11
CA SER A 22 -11.66 38.65 1.57
C SER A 22 -11.80 37.14 1.82
N HIS A 23 -13.02 36.62 1.96
CA HIS A 23 -13.29 35.18 2.03
C HIS A 23 -13.58 34.53 0.67
N LEU A 24 -13.76 35.33 -0.40
CA LEU A 24 -13.96 34.83 -1.77
C LEU A 24 -12.65 34.68 -2.57
N THR A 25 -11.52 35.19 -2.07
CA THR A 25 -10.20 35.09 -2.73
C THR A 25 -9.33 33.95 -2.20
N GLY A 26 -9.94 32.87 -1.70
CA GLY A 26 -9.23 31.60 -1.54
C GLY A 26 -9.21 30.88 -2.88
N SER A 27 -8.17 31.11 -3.70
CA SER A 27 -7.97 30.31 -4.92
C SER A 27 -7.64 28.87 -4.51
N ALA A 28 -8.65 28.01 -4.45
CA ALA A 28 -8.51 26.58 -4.28
C ALA A 28 -8.23 25.90 -5.63
N SER A 29 -7.19 26.35 -6.33
CA SER A 29 -6.56 25.57 -7.39
C SER A 29 -5.06 25.88 -7.43
N GLU A 30 -4.34 25.44 -6.40
CA GLU A 30 -2.98 25.00 -6.70
C GLU A 30 -3.14 23.80 -7.64
N ASP A 31 -2.76 23.98 -8.90
CA ASP A 31 -2.64 22.86 -9.82
C ASP A 31 -1.83 21.77 -9.12
N PRO A 32 -2.30 20.51 -9.09
CA PRO A 32 -1.52 19.44 -8.50
C PRO A 32 -0.15 19.45 -9.18
N PRO A 33 0.95 19.33 -8.43
CA PRO A 33 2.26 19.33 -9.02
C PRO A 33 2.30 18.27 -10.12
N ALA A 34 2.87 18.65 -11.27
CA ALA A 34 3.00 17.76 -12.41
C ALA A 34 3.49 16.39 -11.95
N THR A 35 2.87 15.31 -12.44
CA THR A 35 3.25 13.94 -12.09
C THR A 35 4.68 13.70 -12.59
N LEU A 36 5.65 13.94 -11.72
CA LEU A 36 7.04 13.62 -12.03
C LEU A 36 7.15 12.09 -12.09
N PRO A 37 7.84 11.54 -13.11
CA PRO A 37 8.15 10.13 -13.10
C PRO A 37 8.93 9.83 -11.82
N VAL A 38 8.49 8.78 -11.14
CA VAL A 38 9.02 8.30 -9.86
C VAL A 38 10.56 8.10 -9.86
N VAL A 39 11.15 7.95 -11.04
CA VAL A 39 12.60 7.80 -11.29
C VAL A 39 13.39 9.10 -11.08
N ALA A 40 12.76 10.28 -11.17
CA ALA A 40 13.44 11.58 -11.07
C ALA A 40 13.70 12.06 -9.63
N LEU A 41 13.34 11.26 -8.61
CA LEU A 41 13.51 11.64 -7.20
C LEU A 41 14.92 11.30 -6.68
N SER A 42 15.94 11.95 -7.25
CA SER A 42 17.32 11.87 -6.74
C SER A 42 17.53 12.81 -5.55
N THR A 43 17.96 12.24 -4.43
CA THR A 43 18.70 12.80 -3.27
C THR A 43 18.20 14.08 -2.55
N GLN A 44 17.66 15.09 -3.24
CA GLN A 44 17.09 16.31 -2.62
C GLN A 44 15.68 16.08 -2.04
N GLN A 45 15.04 14.95 -2.35
CA GLN A 45 13.66 14.64 -1.99
C GLN A 45 13.49 13.52 -0.94
N SER A 46 14.55 13.02 -0.31
CA SER A 46 14.40 12.05 0.80
C SER A 46 13.51 12.60 1.94
N GLY A 47 13.56 13.92 2.19
CA GLY A 47 12.67 14.59 3.14
C GLY A 47 11.20 14.64 2.67
N LEU A 48 10.97 14.79 1.37
CA LEU A 48 9.62 14.78 0.78
C LEU A 48 9.05 13.36 0.71
N ILE A 49 9.85 12.36 0.36
CA ILE A 49 9.46 10.95 0.40
C ILE A 49 9.13 10.53 1.84
N LYS A 50 9.94 10.94 2.83
CA LYS A 50 9.63 10.70 4.26
C LYS A 50 8.33 11.39 4.71
N ARG A 51 8.04 12.57 4.16
CA ARG A 51 6.79 13.32 4.43
C ARG A 51 5.56 12.65 3.80
N TYR A 52 5.66 12.12 2.58
CA TYR A 52 4.51 11.61 1.82
C TYR A 52 4.30 10.08 1.93
N CYS A 53 5.37 9.29 2.02
CA CYS A 53 5.30 7.83 2.04
C CYS A 53 5.33 7.22 3.45
N GLY A 54 5.48 8.04 4.51
CA GLY A 54 5.44 7.58 5.90
C GLY A 54 6.78 7.10 6.46
N GLY A 55 6.72 6.29 7.51
CA GLY A 55 7.81 5.99 8.45
C GLY A 55 9.07 5.32 7.86
N GLU A 56 10.18 5.39 8.62
CA GLU A 56 11.53 5.01 8.18
C GLU A 56 11.66 3.56 7.69
N ASN A 57 10.82 2.65 8.17
CA ASN A 57 10.83 1.25 7.74
C ASN A 57 10.39 1.07 6.28
N LEU A 58 9.41 1.85 5.80
CA LEU A 58 8.97 1.81 4.40
C LEU A 58 10.05 2.38 3.47
N ILE A 59 10.85 3.34 3.96
CA ILE A 59 11.98 3.91 3.21
C ILE A 59 13.08 2.85 3.00
N LYS A 60 13.40 2.04 4.03
CA LYS A 60 14.41 0.99 3.90
C LYS A 60 14.02 -0.11 2.90
N LEU A 61 12.73 -0.49 2.85
CA LEU A 61 12.24 -1.49 1.91
C LEU A 61 12.36 -1.03 0.45
N ARG A 62 12.44 0.28 0.21
CA ARG A 62 12.57 0.86 -1.12
C ARG A 62 13.98 0.84 -1.66
N GLU A 63 15.01 0.81 -0.81
CA GLU A 63 16.39 0.88 -1.27
C GLU A 63 16.81 -0.40 -2.00
N ALA A 64 17.78 -0.25 -2.90
CA ALA A 64 18.37 -1.39 -3.59
C ALA A 64 19.03 -2.33 -2.58
N GLN A 65 18.79 -3.63 -2.72
CA GLN A 65 19.28 -4.63 -1.78
C GLN A 65 19.37 -6.01 -2.44
N VAL A 66 20.13 -6.90 -1.83
CA VAL A 66 20.26 -8.30 -2.27
C VAL A 66 19.70 -9.20 -1.17
N VAL A 67 18.76 -10.08 -1.54
CA VAL A 67 18.12 -11.03 -0.61
C VAL A 67 18.21 -12.44 -1.20
N ASP A 68 18.91 -13.35 -0.51
CA ASP A 68 19.16 -14.73 -0.96
C ASP A 68 19.70 -14.85 -2.41
N GLY A 69 20.52 -13.88 -2.80
CA GLY A 69 21.12 -13.77 -4.14
C GLY A 69 20.23 -13.10 -5.19
N VAL A 70 19.01 -12.67 -4.84
CA VAL A 70 18.15 -11.89 -5.72
C VAL A 70 18.49 -10.41 -5.60
N GLU A 71 18.92 -9.81 -6.70
CA GLU A 71 19.15 -8.37 -6.79
C GLU A 71 17.80 -7.64 -6.94
N ILE A 72 17.49 -6.76 -5.99
CA ILE A 72 16.25 -6.00 -5.96
C ILE A 72 16.61 -4.52 -6.17
N THR A 73 16.10 -3.97 -7.27
CA THR A 73 16.32 -2.56 -7.62
C THR A 73 15.56 -1.63 -6.71
N LYS A 74 16.05 -0.40 -6.57
CA LYS A 74 15.37 0.65 -5.80
C LYS A 74 13.94 0.87 -6.32
N SER A 75 12.97 0.80 -5.42
CA SER A 75 11.58 1.08 -5.71
C SER A 75 11.22 2.52 -5.36
N GLY A 76 10.53 3.17 -6.29
CA GLY A 76 10.09 4.54 -6.09
C GLY A 76 8.66 4.69 -5.56
N VAL A 77 7.90 3.59 -5.39
CA VAL A 77 6.52 3.60 -4.86
C VAL A 77 6.47 3.58 -3.33
N CYS A 78 5.51 4.29 -2.71
CA CYS A 78 5.50 4.47 -1.25
C CYS A 78 5.38 3.15 -0.47
N ARG A 79 4.69 2.16 -1.03
CA ARG A 79 4.54 0.82 -0.50
C ARG A 79 5.18 -0.16 -1.49
N PRO A 80 6.51 -0.37 -1.44
CA PRO A 80 7.15 -1.38 -2.28
C PRO A 80 6.75 -2.79 -1.83
N ASP A 81 6.97 -3.76 -2.71
CA ASP A 81 6.86 -5.17 -2.34
C ASP A 81 7.86 -5.53 -1.24
N LEU A 82 7.53 -6.52 -0.42
CA LEU A 82 8.43 -6.99 0.63
C LEU A 82 9.62 -7.72 -0.02
N PRO A 83 10.89 -7.31 0.21
CA PRO A 83 12.05 -7.91 -0.43
C PRO A 83 12.19 -9.42 -0.21
N ALA A 84 11.76 -9.90 0.95
CA ALA A 84 11.73 -11.34 1.26
C ALA A 84 10.70 -12.10 0.39
N GLN A 85 9.53 -11.50 0.12
CA GLN A 85 8.54 -12.10 -0.77
C GLN A 85 9.02 -12.07 -2.22
N VAL A 86 9.63 -10.97 -2.67
CA VAL A 86 10.25 -10.90 -3.99
C VAL A 86 11.26 -12.03 -4.18
N ALA A 87 12.18 -12.23 -3.22
CA ALA A 87 13.13 -13.33 -3.27
C ALA A 87 12.45 -14.71 -3.31
N ALA A 88 11.40 -14.90 -2.49
CA ALA A 88 10.62 -16.13 -2.46
C ALA A 88 9.90 -16.43 -3.78
N PHE A 89 9.36 -15.41 -4.47
CA PHE A 89 8.65 -15.59 -5.74
C PHE A 89 9.61 -15.75 -6.92
N VAL A 90 10.76 -15.08 -6.90
CA VAL A 90 11.79 -15.22 -7.92
C VAL A 90 12.43 -16.60 -7.87
N LYS A 91 12.94 -17.03 -6.70
CA LYS A 91 13.66 -18.31 -6.57
C LYS A 91 12.79 -19.50 -6.18
N GLY A 92 11.62 -19.26 -5.61
CA GLY A 92 10.82 -20.28 -4.95
C GLY A 92 11.09 -20.38 -3.44
N THR A 93 10.05 -20.72 -2.69
CA THR A 93 10.11 -20.98 -1.23
C THR A 93 11.06 -22.11 -0.84
N ASN A 94 11.40 -23.00 -1.79
CA ASN A 94 12.37 -24.08 -1.64
C ASN A 94 13.84 -23.68 -1.90
N GLN A 95 14.11 -22.47 -2.40
CA GLN A 95 15.47 -22.03 -2.79
C GLN A 95 15.93 -20.73 -2.09
N ILE A 96 15.23 -20.35 -1.02
CA ILE A 96 15.56 -19.22 -0.14
C ILE A 96 15.92 -19.72 1.26
N SER A 97 16.61 -18.89 2.04
CA SER A 97 16.95 -19.26 3.41
C SER A 97 15.71 -19.29 4.31
N HIS A 98 15.73 -20.13 5.35
CA HIS A 98 14.63 -20.18 6.31
C HIS A 98 14.40 -18.82 6.98
N GLN A 99 15.47 -18.06 7.23
CA GLN A 99 15.38 -16.71 7.78
C GLN A 99 14.61 -15.75 6.87
N THR A 100 14.81 -15.83 5.54
CA THR A 100 14.03 -15.05 4.58
C THR A 100 12.59 -15.51 4.53
N LEU A 101 12.35 -16.82 4.47
CA LEU A 101 11.00 -17.37 4.40
C LEU A 101 10.14 -16.93 5.59
N MET A 102 10.69 -16.92 6.81
CA MET A 102 9.98 -16.48 8.01
C MET A 102 9.54 -15.01 7.98
N LYS A 103 10.05 -14.19 7.05
CA LYS A 103 9.59 -12.81 6.84
C LYS A 103 8.41 -12.70 5.87
N THR A 104 8.05 -13.76 5.16
CA THR A 104 7.11 -13.70 4.02
C THR A 104 5.67 -14.07 4.34
N ASN A 105 5.41 -14.69 5.50
CA ASN A 105 4.16 -15.37 5.87
C ASN A 105 3.74 -16.52 4.92
N LEU A 106 4.57 -16.91 3.96
CA LEU A 106 4.29 -18.02 3.06
C LEU A 106 4.55 -19.37 3.74
N ALA A 107 3.81 -20.39 3.30
CA ALA A 107 4.13 -21.78 3.62
C ALA A 107 5.42 -22.23 2.91
N LEU A 108 6.09 -23.25 3.47
CA LEU A 108 7.32 -23.85 2.93
C LEU A 108 7.18 -24.40 1.50
N ASP A 109 5.96 -24.76 1.13
CA ASP A 109 5.59 -25.37 -0.15
C ASP A 109 4.66 -24.47 -0.98
N SER A 110 4.67 -23.15 -0.70
CA SER A 110 3.78 -22.19 -1.34
C SER A 110 4.13 -21.99 -2.82
N VAL A 111 5.42 -21.83 -3.12
CA VAL A 111 5.95 -21.73 -4.50
C VAL A 111 7.19 -22.58 -4.57
N VAL A 112 7.11 -23.75 -5.20
CA VAL A 112 8.24 -24.65 -5.39
C VAL A 112 8.66 -24.57 -6.86
N LYS A 113 9.93 -24.25 -7.09
CA LYS A 113 10.52 -24.19 -8.42
C LYS A 113 11.59 -25.26 -8.59
N SER A 114 11.56 -25.97 -9.72
CA SER A 114 12.51 -27.01 -10.11
C SER A 114 12.74 -27.00 -11.63
N ASP A 115 13.74 -27.76 -12.05
CA ASP A 115 14.04 -28.16 -13.44
C ASP A 115 14.17 -27.01 -14.45
N ASP A 116 15.38 -26.82 -14.96
CA ASP A 116 15.68 -25.98 -16.12
C ASP A 116 15.63 -26.87 -17.38
N LEU A 117 14.51 -26.83 -18.09
CA LEU A 117 14.20 -27.72 -19.23
C LEU A 117 14.80 -27.20 -20.54
N ASP A 118 15.03 -25.89 -20.66
CA ASP A 118 15.57 -25.27 -21.88
C ASP A 118 17.04 -24.82 -21.79
N GLY A 119 17.62 -24.84 -20.59
CA GLY A 119 19.04 -24.65 -20.31
C GLY A 119 19.46 -23.18 -20.19
N ASP A 120 18.53 -22.25 -19.97
CA ASP A 120 18.81 -20.83 -19.82
C ASP A 120 19.20 -20.41 -18.38
N GLY A 121 19.10 -21.34 -17.43
CA GLY A 121 19.48 -21.18 -16.04
C GLY A 121 18.34 -20.80 -15.10
N ASP A 122 17.11 -20.66 -15.59
CA ASP A 122 15.92 -20.47 -14.76
C ASP A 122 15.08 -21.77 -14.62
N PRO A 123 14.28 -21.91 -13.54
CA PRO A 123 13.46 -23.10 -13.36
C PRO A 123 12.11 -22.98 -14.09
N ASP A 124 11.86 -23.92 -15.00
CA ASP A 124 10.63 -24.03 -15.81
C ASP A 124 9.47 -24.68 -15.05
N VAL A 125 9.77 -25.61 -14.13
CA VAL A 125 8.74 -26.37 -13.43
C VAL A 125 8.38 -25.65 -12.13
N ILE A 126 7.20 -25.01 -12.13
CA ILE A 126 6.70 -24.22 -10.99
C ILE A 126 5.43 -24.87 -10.41
N HIS A 127 5.54 -25.39 -9.20
CA HIS A 127 4.42 -25.85 -8.39
C HIS A 127 3.96 -24.76 -7.44
N ILE A 128 2.78 -24.21 -7.68
CA ILE A 128 2.17 -23.18 -6.83
C ILE A 128 1.04 -23.82 -6.01
N LYS A 129 1.20 -23.81 -4.68
CA LYS A 129 0.13 -24.24 -3.78
C LYS A 129 -0.71 -23.02 -3.42
N LEU A 130 -1.99 -23.09 -3.78
CA LEU A 130 -2.94 -22.01 -3.57
C LEU A 130 -3.81 -22.28 -2.35
N GLU A 131 -4.26 -21.20 -1.73
CA GLU A 131 -5.38 -21.18 -0.80
C GLU A 131 -6.46 -20.24 -1.32
N VAL A 132 -7.68 -20.43 -0.81
CA VAL A 132 -8.81 -19.56 -1.13
C VAL A 132 -8.92 -18.53 -0.01
N SER A 133 -8.71 -17.27 -0.37
CA SER A 133 -8.85 -16.12 0.52
C SER A 133 -10.09 -15.32 0.17
N GLU A 134 -10.86 -14.90 1.17
CA GLU A 134 -12.06 -14.08 0.96
C GLU A 134 -11.72 -12.60 1.09
N LEU A 135 -11.95 -11.83 0.02
CA LEU A 135 -11.92 -10.36 0.09
C LEU A 135 -13.31 -9.86 0.50
N ASN A 136 -13.34 -8.80 1.31
CA ASN A 136 -14.59 -8.24 1.87
C ASN A 136 -15.40 -9.28 2.68
N GLY A 137 -14.71 -10.28 3.22
CA GLY A 137 -15.28 -11.44 3.91
C GLY A 137 -15.45 -11.29 5.40
N SER A 138 -15.67 -12.43 6.06
CA SER A 138 -15.69 -12.52 7.52
C SER A 138 -14.26 -12.42 8.07
N THR A 139 -14.05 -11.61 9.10
CA THR A 139 -12.77 -11.53 9.82
C THR A 139 -12.90 -12.12 11.24
N PRO A 140 -11.91 -12.86 11.74
CA PRO A 140 -11.86 -13.28 13.14
C PRO A 140 -11.79 -12.11 14.14
N ASP A 141 -11.34 -10.92 13.70
CA ASP A 141 -11.13 -9.76 14.57
C ASP A 141 -12.44 -9.06 14.98
N SER A 142 -13.54 -9.27 14.23
CA SER A 142 -14.81 -8.61 14.53
C SER A 142 -16.01 -9.39 13.98
N ASN A 143 -17.15 -9.28 14.67
CA ASN A 143 -18.42 -9.87 14.21
C ASN A 143 -19.16 -9.02 13.15
N GLN A 144 -18.51 -7.99 12.60
CA GLN A 144 -19.10 -7.14 11.57
C GLN A 144 -18.80 -7.70 10.17
N VAL A 145 -19.81 -7.76 9.31
CA VAL A 145 -19.61 -8.05 7.89
C VAL A 145 -18.81 -6.89 7.32
N THR A 146 -17.66 -7.17 6.69
CA THR A 146 -16.71 -6.13 6.25
C THR A 146 -16.66 -5.99 4.73
N PRO A 147 -17.75 -5.63 4.02
CA PRO A 147 -17.66 -5.12 2.66
C PRO A 147 -17.20 -3.66 2.72
N SER A 148 -15.96 -3.45 3.16
CA SER A 148 -15.37 -2.12 3.35
C SER A 148 -14.68 -1.62 2.08
N TYR A 149 -14.22 -2.53 1.22
CA TYR A 149 -13.47 -2.19 0.02
C TYR A 149 -14.39 -2.09 -1.20
N TYR A 150 -14.38 -0.93 -1.86
CA TYR A 150 -15.05 -0.74 -3.14
C TYR A 150 -14.22 -1.37 -4.26
N ILE A 151 -14.82 -2.32 -4.97
CA ILE A 151 -14.18 -2.96 -6.14
C ILE A 151 -14.54 -2.19 -7.42
N ALA A 152 -15.69 -1.53 -7.40
CA ALA A 152 -16.11 -0.54 -8.38
C ALA A 152 -16.91 0.56 -7.65
N PRO A 153 -17.13 1.73 -8.26
CA PRO A 153 -17.94 2.79 -7.66
C PRO A 153 -19.31 2.26 -7.19
N GLY A 154 -19.55 2.29 -5.88
CA GLY A 154 -20.80 1.81 -5.26
C GLY A 154 -20.93 0.30 -5.06
N ILE A 155 -19.98 -0.53 -5.54
CA ILE A 155 -20.06 -2.00 -5.45
C ILE A 155 -19.05 -2.52 -4.43
N ARG A 156 -19.53 -3.27 -3.45
CA ARG A 156 -18.75 -3.88 -2.37
C ARG A 156 -19.09 -5.38 -2.21
N PRO A 157 -18.83 -6.22 -3.23
CA PRO A 157 -19.12 -7.63 -3.10
C PRO A 157 -18.04 -8.32 -2.26
N GLY A 158 -18.42 -9.40 -1.58
CA GLY A 158 -17.47 -10.41 -1.13
C GLY A 158 -17.03 -11.24 -2.35
N LEU A 159 -15.74 -11.57 -2.43
CA LEU A 159 -15.24 -12.49 -3.46
C LEU A 159 -14.15 -13.39 -2.92
N TRP A 160 -13.99 -14.53 -3.59
CA TRP A 160 -12.91 -15.46 -3.31
C TRP A 160 -11.80 -15.26 -4.33
N ALA A 161 -10.57 -15.11 -3.83
CA ALA A 161 -9.36 -15.00 -4.62
C ALA A 161 -8.44 -16.18 -4.31
N PHE A 162 -7.77 -16.69 -5.33
CA PHE A 162 -6.66 -17.62 -5.12
C PHE A 162 -5.42 -16.84 -4.72
N THR A 163 -4.81 -17.22 -3.60
CA THR A 163 -3.58 -16.64 -3.10
C THR A 163 -2.54 -17.74 -2.86
N PRO A 164 -1.23 -17.44 -2.91
CA PRO A 164 -0.23 -18.40 -2.46
C PRO A 164 -0.53 -18.85 -1.03
N LYS A 165 -0.29 -20.12 -0.73
CA LYS A 165 -0.55 -20.68 0.59
C LYS A 165 0.23 -19.93 1.67
N THR A 166 -0.46 -19.47 2.70
CA THR A 166 0.12 -18.77 3.85
C THR A 166 0.29 -19.73 5.03
N ARG A 167 1.15 -19.35 5.97
CA ARG A 167 1.21 -20.00 7.28
C ARG A 167 0.01 -19.56 8.11
N GLY A 168 -0.69 -20.51 8.74
CA GLY A 168 -1.80 -20.23 9.67
C GLY A 168 -3.19 -20.15 9.03
N MET A 169 -3.29 -20.00 7.70
CA MET A 169 -4.56 -19.83 6.97
C MET A 169 -5.35 -18.62 7.52
N ALA A 170 -6.54 -18.82 8.10
CA ALA A 170 -7.41 -17.74 8.56
C ALA A 170 -6.89 -17.00 9.81
N THR A 171 -6.11 -17.69 10.65
CA THR A 171 -5.56 -17.12 11.88
C THR A 171 -4.03 -17.18 11.85
N LYS A 172 -3.35 -16.39 12.67
CA LYS A 172 -1.86 -16.41 12.71
C LYS A 172 -1.32 -17.80 13.03
N THR A 173 -2.00 -18.55 13.89
CA THR A 173 -1.69 -19.93 14.24
C THR A 173 -2.97 -20.69 14.57
N SER A 174 -2.92 -22.02 14.57
CA SER A 174 -4.03 -22.87 15.02
C SER A 174 -4.41 -22.70 16.51
N LEU A 175 -3.59 -21.97 17.27
CA LEU A 175 -3.77 -21.75 18.71
C LEU A 175 -4.39 -20.39 19.04
N THR A 176 -4.49 -19.48 18.07
CA THR A 176 -5.01 -18.12 18.29
C THR A 176 -6.20 -17.84 17.37
N THR A 177 -7.10 -16.97 17.82
CA THR A 177 -8.21 -16.45 17.01
C THR A 177 -7.87 -15.12 16.34
N GLU A 178 -6.63 -14.65 16.45
CA GLU A 178 -6.17 -13.44 15.77
C GLU A 178 -6.11 -13.67 14.26
N ALA A 179 -6.68 -12.75 13.48
CA ALA A 179 -6.63 -12.81 12.03
C ALA A 179 -5.18 -12.85 11.52
N ASN A 180 -4.96 -13.65 10.46
CA ASN A 180 -3.70 -13.63 9.74
C ASN A 180 -3.45 -12.23 9.16
N ASP A 181 -2.20 -11.78 9.17
CA ASP A 181 -1.82 -10.44 8.69
C ASP A 181 -2.10 -10.28 7.18
N THR A 182 -2.25 -11.37 6.43
CA THR A 182 -2.66 -11.35 5.02
C THR A 182 -4.13 -11.02 4.79
N LEU A 183 -4.97 -11.05 5.85
CA LEU A 183 -6.40 -10.74 5.79
C LEU A 183 -6.73 -9.32 6.25
N ARG A 184 -5.72 -8.44 6.38
CA ARG A 184 -5.85 -7.06 6.91
C ARG A 184 -5.42 -6.00 5.90
#